data_AF-A0AAN8ISN7-F1
#
_entry.id   AF-A0AAN8ISN7-F1
#
_cell.length_a   1.000
_cell.length_b   1.000
_cell.length_c   1.000
_cell.angle_alpha   90.00
_cell.angle_beta   90.00
_cell.angle_gamma   90.00
#
_symmetry.space_group_name_H-M   'P 1'
#
loop_
_entity.id
_entity.type
_entity.pdbx_description
1 polymer ?
#
loop_
_entity_poly.entity_id
_entity_poly.type
_entity_poly.pdbx_seq_one_letter_code
_entity_poly.pdbx_strand_id
1 'polypeptide(L)'
;MIRDRETVEKKLRVMVEGGKEKLMVISDFDYTLSRYEDSLGKRCWTTHGVFDNCSKSVDPELALKLQKLKEKYFPVEFDPKLTLEQKVPYMEEWQVPVCFFLFHYLIVFP
;
A
#
# COMPACT_ATOMS: atom_id res chain seq x y z
N MET A 1 4.81 -17.26 -13.45
CA MET A 1 5.42 -17.67 -14.74
C MET A 1 5.95 -16.42 -15.44
N ILE A 2 7.16 -16.44 -16.01
CA ILE A 2 7.76 -15.26 -16.69
C ILE A 2 7.19 -15.18 -18.11
N ARG A 3 6.69 -14.01 -18.51
CA ARG A 3 6.03 -13.80 -19.81
C ARG A 3 7.00 -13.80 -20.99
N ASP A 4 8.13 -13.09 -20.87
CA ASP A 4 9.15 -12.96 -21.90
C ASP A 4 10.52 -13.15 -21.26
N ARG A 5 11.14 -14.30 -21.54
CA ARG A 5 12.41 -14.70 -20.93
C ARG A 5 13.59 -13.96 -21.54
N GLU A 6 13.61 -13.77 -22.86
CA GLU A 6 14.74 -13.16 -23.56
C GLU A 6 14.93 -11.70 -23.15
N THR A 7 13.84 -10.95 -23.04
CA THR A 7 13.89 -9.56 -22.57
C THR A 7 14.38 -9.47 -21.13
N VAL A 8 13.96 -10.39 -20.26
CA VAL A 8 14.42 -10.44 -18.86
C VAL A 8 15.93 -10.73 -18.80
N GLU A 9 16.42 -11.73 -19.55
CA GLU A 9 17.84 -12.07 -19.60
C GLU A 9 18.70 -10.89 -20.12
N LYS A 10 18.22 -10.16 -21.14
CA LYS A 10 18.91 -8.97 -21.63
C LYS A 10 19.00 -7.87 -20.57
N LYS A 11 17.91 -7.60 -19.85
CA LYS A 11 17.89 -6.59 -18.77
C LYS A 11 18.85 -6.98 -17.63
N LEU A 12 18.87 -8.26 -17.25
CA LEU A 12 19.78 -8.77 -16.22
C LEU A 12 21.25 -8.60 -16.61
N ARG A 13 21.64 -8.88 -17.87
CA ARG A 13 23.02 -8.66 -18.35
C ARG A 13 23.44 -7.20 -18.20
N VAL A 14 22.57 -6.25 -18.60
CA VAL A 14 22.85 -4.81 -18.44
C VAL A 14 23.05 -4.42 -16.97
N MET A 15 22.24 -4.98 -16.05
CA MET A 15 22.39 -4.72 -14.61
C MET A 15 23.72 -5.26 -14.07
N VAL A 16 24.13 -6.45 -14.49
CA VAL A 16 25.40 -7.07 -14.08
C VAL A 16 26.60 -6.29 -14.62
N GLU A 17 26.61 -5.95 -15.91
CA GLU A 17 27.68 -5.18 -16.57
C GLU A 17 27.80 -3.76 -16.01
N GLY A 18 26.67 -3.14 -15.64
CA GLY A 18 26.64 -1.80 -15.05
C GLY A 18 27.24 -1.72 -13.65
N GLY A 19 27.24 -2.83 -12.90
CA GLY A 19 27.72 -2.89 -11.52
C GLY A 19 26.87 -2.08 -10.53
N LYS A 20 27.24 -2.15 -9.24
CA LYS A 20 26.49 -1.49 -8.14
C LYS A 20 26.34 0.02 -8.30
N GLU A 21 27.33 0.68 -8.91
CA GLU A 21 27.35 2.14 -9.09
C GLU A 21 26.25 2.63 -10.03
N LYS A 22 25.68 1.73 -10.85
CA LYS A 22 24.59 2.04 -11.78
C LYS A 22 23.27 1.38 -11.38
N LEU A 23 23.21 0.75 -10.20
CA LEU A 23 22.02 0.06 -9.72
C LEU A 23 21.24 0.96 -8.76
N MET A 24 19.96 1.19 -9.08
CA MET A 24 19.00 1.85 -8.21
C MET A 24 17.83 0.90 -7.96
N VAL A 25 17.40 0.82 -6.70
CA VAL A 25 16.26 0.01 -6.29
C VAL A 25 15.10 0.95 -5.93
N ILE A 26 13.98 0.79 -6.61
CA ILE A 26 12.70 1.42 -6.29
C ILE A 26 11.74 0.28 -5.99
N SER A 27 11.18 0.28 -4.79
CA SER A 27 10.34 -0.81 -4.30
C SER A 27 9.13 -0.24 -3.56
N ASP A 28 8.00 -0.91 -3.72
CA ASP A 28 6.83 -0.72 -2.88
C ASP A 28 7.08 -1.32 -1.48
N PHE A 29 6.29 -0.93 -0.48
CA PHE A 29 6.46 -1.40 0.89
C PHE A 29 5.44 -2.47 1.27
N ASP A 30 4.15 -2.15 1.25
CA ASP A 30 3.09 -3.01 1.75
C ASP A 30 2.97 -4.29 0.90
N TYR A 31 3.11 -5.45 1.54
CA TYR A 31 3.11 -6.77 0.91
C TYR A 31 4.22 -7.02 -0.14
N THR A 32 5.17 -6.10 -0.29
CA THR A 32 6.38 -6.27 -1.11
C THR A 32 7.60 -6.46 -0.21
N LEU A 33 7.88 -5.47 0.64
CA LEU A 33 8.91 -5.57 1.69
C LEU A 33 8.32 -6.08 3.00
N SER A 34 7.07 -5.71 3.32
CA SER A 34 6.33 -6.27 4.43
C SER A 34 5.71 -7.62 4.04
N ARG A 35 5.53 -8.52 5.02
CA ARG A 35 4.97 -9.86 4.76
C ARG A 35 3.51 -9.75 4.36
N TYR A 36 3.10 -10.60 3.43
CA TYR A 36 1.69 -10.76 3.05
C TYR A 36 0.91 -11.61 4.07
N GLU A 37 1.49 -12.73 4.50
CA GLU A 37 0.91 -13.66 5.47
C GLU A 37 1.95 -14.05 6.53
N ASP A 38 1.47 -14.37 7.72
CA ASP A 38 2.28 -14.91 8.80
C ASP A 38 2.49 -16.43 8.64
N SER A 39 3.27 -17.04 9.55
CA SER A 39 3.55 -18.47 9.53
C SER A 39 2.34 -19.36 9.77
N LEU A 40 1.20 -18.80 10.18
CA LEU A 40 -0.07 -19.48 10.42
C LEU A 40 -1.07 -19.25 9.27
N GLY A 41 -0.66 -18.54 8.21
CA GLY A 41 -1.50 -18.21 7.06
C GLY A 41 -2.48 -17.05 7.29
N LYS A 42 -2.30 -16.27 8.36
CA LYS A 42 -3.12 -15.07 8.60
C LYS A 42 -2.54 -13.88 7.85
N ARG A 43 -3.41 -13.09 7.21
CA ARG A 43 -3.02 -11.86 6.52
C ARG A 43 -2.38 -10.86 7.49
N CYS A 44 -1.17 -10.42 7.16
CA CYS A 44 -0.48 -9.35 7.86
C CYS A 44 -1.14 -8.00 7.59
N TRP A 45 -0.88 -7.02 8.45
CA TRP A 45 -1.40 -5.67 8.28
C TRP A 45 -0.55 -4.86 7.30
N THR A 46 -1.22 -4.01 6.53
CA THR A 46 -0.56 -2.91 5.82
C THR A 46 -0.14 -1.82 6.81
N THR A 47 0.67 -0.88 6.36
CA THR A 47 1.05 0.33 7.11
C THR A 47 -0.19 1.03 7.66
N HIS A 48 -1.18 1.27 6.81
CA HIS A 48 -2.48 1.84 7.21
C HIS A 48 -3.24 0.93 8.19
N GLY A 49 -3.20 -0.39 7.97
CA GLY A 49 -3.84 -1.38 8.84
C GLY A 49 -3.31 -1.38 10.27
N VAL A 50 -2.05 -1.02 10.50
CA VAL A 50 -1.51 -0.83 11.85
C VAL A 50 -2.26 0.31 12.56
N PHE A 51 -2.39 1.47 11.91
CA PHE A 51 -3.09 2.63 12.47
C PHE A 51 -4.60 2.41 12.64
N ASP A 52 -5.25 1.78 11.67
CA ASP A 52 -6.66 1.41 11.77
C ASP A 52 -6.94 0.56 13.03
N ASN A 53 -6.02 -0.34 13.39
CA ASN A 53 -6.20 -1.19 14.57
C ASN A 53 -5.78 -0.49 15.87
N CYS A 54 -4.73 0.33 15.84
CA CYS A 54 -4.34 1.14 17.00
C CYS A 54 -5.40 2.17 17.38
N SER A 55 -6.00 2.85 16.39
CA SER A 55 -7.05 3.87 16.62
C SER A 55 -8.24 3.32 17.41
N LYS A 56 -8.62 2.04 17.23
CA LYS A 56 -9.69 1.40 18.01
C LYS A 56 -9.47 1.46 19.53
N SER A 57 -8.22 1.50 19.96
CA SER A 57 -7.86 1.56 21.39
C SER A 57 -7.66 2.98 21.89
N VAL A 58 -7.44 3.95 21.00
CA VAL A 58 -7.06 5.34 21.35
C VAL A 58 -8.21 6.32 21.11
N ASP A 59 -8.90 6.21 19.98
CA ASP A 59 -10.03 7.03 19.59
C ASP A 59 -11.05 6.18 18.78
N PRO A 60 -12.10 5.66 19.45
CA PRO A 60 -13.15 4.88 18.79
C PRO A 60 -13.94 5.67 17.74
N GLU A 61 -14.05 6.99 17.86
CA GLU A 61 -14.76 7.82 16.88
C GLU A 61 -13.95 7.92 15.58
N LEU A 62 -12.64 8.15 15.69
CA LEU A 62 -11.74 8.10 14.54
C LEU A 62 -11.74 6.70 13.90
N ALA A 63 -11.67 5.64 14.71
CA ALA A 63 -11.70 4.27 14.20
C ALA A 63 -12.98 4.01 13.36
N LEU A 64 -14.13 4.51 13.82
CA LEU A 64 -15.39 4.43 13.06
C LEU A 64 -15.36 5.24 11.77
N LYS A 65 -14.74 6.43 11.76
CA LYS A 65 -14.57 7.25 10.55
C LYS A 65 -13.68 6.54 9.52
N LEU A 66 -12.54 6.01 9.94
CA LEU A 66 -11.62 5.26 9.09
C LEU A 66 -12.28 3.99 8.53
N GLN A 67 -13.03 3.27 9.36
CA GLN A 67 -13.79 2.10 8.93
C GLN A 67 -14.79 2.45 7.83
N LYS A 68 -15.59 3.52 8.00
CA LYS A 68 -16.56 3.96 6.98
C LYS A 68 -15.90 4.37 5.67
N LEU A 69 -14.76 5.07 5.73
CA LEU A 69 -13.98 5.40 4.55
C LEU A 69 -13.53 4.13 3.82
N LYS A 70 -12.97 3.17 4.56
CA LYS A 70 -12.53 1.90 4.00
C LYS A 70 -13.68 1.11 3.36
N GLU A 71 -14.82 1.01 4.03
CA GLU A 71 -16.01 0.33 3.50
C GLU A 71 -16.51 0.95 2.18
N LYS A 72 -16.38 2.27 2.03
CA LYS A 72 -16.76 2.99 0.81
C LYS A 72 -15.76 2.79 -0.33
N TYR A 73 -14.47 2.95 -0.07
CA TYR A 73 -13.45 3.07 -1.12
C TYR A 73 -12.72 1.75 -1.45
N PHE A 74 -12.61 0.83 -0.49
CA PHE A 74 -11.94 -0.46 -0.71
C PHE A 74 -12.60 -1.31 -1.82
N PRO A 75 -13.95 -1.40 -1.92
CA PRO A 75 -14.57 -2.09 -3.05
C PRO A 75 -14.25 -1.46 -4.41
N VAL A 76 -14.10 -0.13 -4.46
CA VAL A 76 -13.79 0.63 -5.68
C VAL A 76 -12.36 0.35 -6.15
N GLU A 77 -11.40 0.27 -5.22
CA GLU A 77 -10.00 -0.06 -5.51
C GLU A 77 -9.89 -1.41 -6.24
N PHE A 78 -10.61 -2.42 -5.74
CA PHE A 78 -10.55 -3.78 -6.26
C PHE A 78 -11.61 -4.11 -7.32
N ASP A 79 -12.46 -3.15 -7.73
CA ASP A 79 -13.49 -3.40 -8.75
C ASP A 79 -12.84 -3.68 -10.13
N PRO A 80 -13.00 -4.88 -10.72
CA PRO A 80 -12.44 -5.18 -12.04
C PRO A 80 -13.18 -4.48 -13.18
N LYS A 81 -14.36 -3.91 -12.95
CA LYS A 81 -15.17 -3.23 -13.96
C LYS A 81 -14.77 -1.78 -14.20
N LEU A 82 -14.08 -1.17 -13.24
CA LEU A 82 -13.63 0.22 -13.32
C LEU A 82 -12.23 0.31 -13.94
N THR A 83 -12.04 1.25 -14.86
CA THR A 83 -10.71 1.54 -15.41
C THR A 83 -9.84 2.26 -14.39
N LEU A 84 -8.54 2.32 -14.65
CA LEU A 84 -7.62 3.07 -13.78
C LEU A 84 -8.02 4.55 -13.71
N GLU A 85 -8.35 5.19 -14.84
CA GLU A 85 -8.72 6.61 -14.85
C GLU A 85 -9.99 6.88 -14.02
N GLN A 86 -10.92 5.92 -14.00
CA GLN A 86 -12.14 6.03 -13.20
C GLN A 86 -11.86 5.85 -11.71
N LYS A 87 -10.86 5.05 -11.32
CA LYS A 87 -10.50 4.79 -9.92
C LYS A 87 -9.70 5.91 -9.28
N VAL A 88 -8.82 6.56 -10.05
CA VAL A 88 -7.92 7.64 -9.57
C VAL A 88 -8.64 8.68 -8.69
N PRO A 89 -9.75 9.32 -9.12
CA PRO A 89 -10.39 10.35 -8.30
C PRO A 89 -10.92 9.80 -6.96
N TYR A 90 -11.42 8.56 -6.95
CA TYR A 90 -11.86 7.92 -5.70
C TYR A 90 -10.70 7.63 -4.75
N MET A 91 -9.53 7.26 -5.27
CA MET A 91 -8.34 7.03 -4.45
C MET A 91 -7.80 8.34 -3.88
N GLU A 92 -7.83 9.42 -4.65
CA GLU A 92 -7.46 10.77 -4.17
C GLU A 92 -8.39 11.23 -3.03
N GLU A 93 -9.70 11.08 -3.20
CA GLU A 93 -10.68 11.38 -2.14
C GLU A 93 -10.47 10.54 -0.87
N TRP A 94 -10.01 9.29 -1.03
CA TRP A 94 -9.78 8.41 0.11
C TRP A 94 -8.48 8.74 0.86
N GLN A 95 -7.38 9.00 0.14
CA GLN A 95 -6.06 9.20 0.74
C GLN A 95 -5.95 10.54 1.49
N VAL A 96 -6.63 11.60 1.05
CA VAL A 96 -6.51 12.93 1.68
C VAL A 96 -6.95 12.92 3.16
N PRO A 97 -8.16 12.44 3.53
CA PRO A 97 -8.57 12.34 4.93
C PRO A 97 -7.69 11.39 5.74
N VAL A 98 -7.31 10.25 5.16
CA VAL A 98 -6.49 9.22 5.83
C VAL A 98 -5.12 9.80 6.21
N CYS A 99 -4.44 10.45 5.27
CA CYS A 99 -3.19 11.15 5.54
C CYS A 99 -3.39 12.26 6.59
N PHE A 100 -4.43 13.08 6.48
CA PHE A 100 -4.69 14.14 7.47
C PHE A 100 -4.82 13.58 8.90
N PHE A 101 -5.60 12.52 9.09
CA PHE A 101 -5.77 11.90 10.40
C PHE A 101 -4.47 11.28 10.93
N LEU A 102 -3.70 10.60 10.07
CA LEU A 102 -2.41 10.03 10.44
C LEU A 102 -1.40 11.11 10.87
N PHE A 103 -1.30 12.20 10.10
CA PHE A 103 -0.40 13.32 10.42
C PHE A 103 -0.78 14.00 11.73
N HIS A 104 -2.08 14.22 11.98
CA HIS A 104 -2.53 14.83 13.22
C HIS A 104 -2.20 13.98 14.45
N TYR A 105 -2.44 12.67 14.37
CA TYR A 105 -2.20 11.75 15.48
C TYR A 105 -0.72 11.42 15.72
N LEU A 106 0.14 11.43 14.70
CA LEU A 106 1.57 11.10 14.84
C LEU A 106 2.47 12.29 15.17
N ILE A 107 2.08 13.51 14.78
CA ILE A 107 2.96 14.69 14.89
C ILE A 107 2.45 15.68 15.93
N VAL A 108 1.13 15.83 16.09
CA VAL A 108 0.55 16.88 16.95
C VAL A 108 0.33 16.40 18.38
N PHE A 109 0.13 15.10 18.60
CA PHE A 109 -0.07 14.49 19.92
C PHE A 109 1.03 13.46 20.25
N PRO A 110 2.26 13.89 20.59
CA PRO A 110 3.25 13.04 21.27
C PRO A 110 2.88 12.75 22.73
#